data_AF-A0A3N4S6X9-F1
#
_entry.id   AF-A0A3N4S6X9-F1
#
_cell.length_a   1.000
_cell.length_b   1.000
_cell.length_c   1.000
_cell.angle_alpha   90.00
_cell.angle_beta   90.00
_cell.angle_gamma   90.00
#
_symmetry.space_group_name_H-M   'P 1'
#
loop_
_entity.id
_entity.type
_entity.pdbx_description
1 polymer ?
#
loop_
_entity_poly.entity_id
_entity_poly.type
_entity_poly.pdbx_seq_one_letter_code
_entity_poly.pdbx_strand_id
1 'polypeptide(L)'
;MPPAEPPAGPGKLVRDRIPAVIRAAGKEPQVYVADAAEYLARLGDKLSEEAAEVRAAHGEQEVLEELADLLEVIHALAAAHGADFARVEELRRRKAAERGGFAGRVVWTGNH
;
A
#
# COMPACT_ATOMS: atom_id res chain seq x y z
N MET A 1 24.75 7.41 16.31
CA MET A 1 23.76 7.17 17.37
C MET A 1 23.11 5.83 17.08
N PRO A 2 22.92 4.94 18.06
CA PRO A 2 22.09 3.76 17.84
C PRO A 2 20.67 4.23 17.45
N PRO A 3 19.96 3.50 16.58
CA PRO A 3 18.56 3.81 16.33
C PRO A 3 17.80 3.76 17.66
N ALA A 4 17.00 4.78 17.95
CA ALA A 4 16.13 4.78 19.11
C ALA A 4 15.23 3.54 19.05
N GLU A 5 15.02 2.89 20.20
CA GLU A 5 14.08 1.77 20.30
C GLU A 5 12.72 2.20 19.75
N PRO A 6 12.05 1.35 18.95
CA PRO A 6 10.75 1.68 18.39
C PRO A 6 9.75 1.90 19.54
N PRO A 7 8.97 2.99 19.51
CA PRO A 7 8.01 3.29 20.56
C PRO A 7 6.91 2.22 20.62
N ALA A 8 6.47 1.87 21.83
CA ALA A 8 5.50 0.80 22.10
C ALA A 8 4.04 1.08 21.66
N GLY A 9 3.81 2.04 20.75
CA GLY A 9 2.48 2.45 20.30
C GLY A 9 2.08 1.87 18.93
N PRO A 10 0.78 1.96 18.56
CA PRO A 10 0.28 1.53 17.25
C PRO A 10 0.67 2.53 16.16
N GLY A 11 1.97 2.61 15.86
CA GLY A 11 2.47 3.40 14.73
C GLY A 11 1.97 2.81 13.41
N LYS A 12 1.83 3.68 12.39
CA LYS A 12 1.52 3.26 11.01
C LYS A 12 2.60 3.72 10.05
N LEU A 13 2.77 2.99 8.95
CA LEU A 13 3.63 3.42 7.86
C LEU A 13 3.04 4.67 7.22
N VAL A 14 3.86 5.70 7.04
CA VAL A 14 3.48 6.96 6.39
C VAL A 14 4.43 7.25 5.25
N ARG A 15 3.97 8.02 4.25
CA ARG A 15 4.85 8.53 3.18
C ARG A 15 5.98 9.37 3.78
N ASP A 16 7.18 9.30 3.20
CA ASP A 16 8.41 9.91 3.72
C ASP A 16 8.33 11.42 3.99
N ARG A 17 7.42 12.12 3.29
CA ARG A 17 7.22 13.57 3.44
C ARG A 17 6.25 13.96 4.55
N ILE A 18 5.48 13.01 5.10
CA ILE A 18 4.50 13.29 6.16
C ILE A 18 5.14 13.95 7.40
N PRO A 19 6.33 13.57 7.88
CA PRO A 19 6.95 14.25 9.01
C PRO A 19 7.25 15.73 8.71
N ALA A 20 7.67 16.06 7.49
CA ALA A 20 7.90 17.45 7.08
C ALA A 20 6.59 18.25 6.99
N VAL A 21 5.51 17.64 6.49
CA VAL A 21 4.16 18.24 6.47
C VAL A 21 3.66 18.54 7.89
N ILE A 22 3.85 17.62 8.83
CA ILE A 22 3.47 17.81 10.24
C ILE A 22 4.24 18.98 10.88
N ARG A 23 5.57 19.07 10.63
CA ARG A 23 6.39 20.20 11.11
C ARG A 23 5.97 21.53 10.51
N ALA A 24 5.65 21.57 9.21
CA ALA A 24 5.13 22.76 8.55
C ALA A 24 3.80 23.24 9.16
N ALA A 25 3.01 22.33 9.73
CA ALA A 25 1.80 22.64 10.49
C ALA A 25 2.06 23.02 11.96
N GLY A 26 3.32 23.23 12.37
CA GLY A 26 3.70 23.67 13.72
C GLY A 26 3.67 22.57 14.79
N LYS A 27 3.63 21.30 14.40
CA LYS A 27 3.62 20.13 15.31
C LYS A 27 4.94 19.35 15.19
N GLU A 28 5.36 18.64 16.23
CA GLU A 28 6.52 17.75 16.16
C GLU A 28 6.08 16.29 15.97
N PRO A 29 6.41 15.63 14.84
CA PRO A 29 6.09 14.24 14.61
C PRO A 29 7.01 13.29 15.39
N GLN A 30 6.44 12.27 16.02
CA GLN A 30 7.20 11.15 16.60
C GLN A 30 7.38 10.07 15.54
N VAL A 31 8.60 9.88 15.06
CA VAL A 31 8.92 8.95 13.96
C VAL A 31 10.22 8.21 14.22
N TYR A 32 10.31 7.02 13.66
CA TYR A 32 11.52 6.23 13.56
C TYR A 32 11.56 5.57 12.18
N VAL A 33 12.72 5.03 11.82
CA VAL A 33 12.88 4.25 10.58
C VAL A 33 12.82 2.78 10.95
N ALA A 34 11.84 2.07 10.39
CA ALA A 34 11.70 0.63 10.57
C ALA A 34 12.89 -0.13 9.97
N ASP A 35 13.25 -1.27 10.56
CA ASP A 35 14.15 -2.20 9.89
C ASP A 35 13.45 -2.91 8.72
N ALA A 36 14.19 -3.75 7.97
CA ALA A 36 13.63 -4.41 6.80
C ALA A 36 12.46 -5.37 7.12
N ALA A 37 12.51 -6.06 8.27
CA ALA A 37 11.49 -7.03 8.64
C ALA A 37 10.21 -6.31 9.12
N GLU A 38 10.36 -5.29 9.95
CA GLU A 38 9.25 -4.44 10.36
C GLU A 38 8.67 -3.69 9.16
N TYR A 39 9.49 -3.12 8.28
CA TYR A 39 9.01 -2.41 7.09
C TYR A 39 8.12 -3.29 6.22
N LEU A 40 8.53 -4.55 5.97
CA LEU A 40 7.70 -5.52 5.23
C LEU A 40 6.37 -5.81 5.94
N ALA A 41 6.38 -5.99 7.26
CA ALA A 41 5.14 -6.18 8.02
C ALA A 41 4.21 -4.96 7.93
N ARG A 42 4.78 -3.75 8.08
CA ARG A 42 4.06 -2.47 8.02
C ARG A 42 3.51 -2.18 6.62
N LEU A 43 4.18 -2.62 5.55
CA LEU A 43 3.63 -2.58 4.19
C LEU A 43 2.41 -3.49 4.04
N GLY A 44 2.41 -4.66 4.68
CA GLY A 44 1.25 -5.57 4.72
C GLY A 44 0.06 -4.97 5.46
N ASP A 45 0.31 -4.32 6.60
CA ASP A 45 -0.71 -3.56 7.33
C ASP A 45 -1.27 -2.44 6.46
N LYS A 46 -0.38 -1.67 5.80
CA LYS A 46 -0.78 -0.56 4.93
C LYS A 46 -1.61 -1.03 3.74
N LEU A 47 -1.25 -2.15 3.11
CA LEU A 47 -2.05 -2.76 2.03
C LEU A 47 -3.49 -3.05 2.47
N SER A 48 -3.67 -3.51 3.71
CA SER A 48 -4.98 -3.80 4.27
C SER A 48 -5.77 -2.53 4.61
N GLU A 49 -5.09 -1.49 5.12
CA GLU A 49 -5.66 -0.15 5.37
C GLU A 49 -6.21 0.45 4.07
N GLU A 50 -5.37 0.61 3.04
CA GLU A 50 -5.75 1.25 1.78
C GLU A 50 -6.86 0.47 1.05
N ALA A 51 -6.81 -0.87 1.07
CA ALA A 51 -7.87 -1.69 0.47
C ALA A 51 -9.21 -1.54 1.20
N ALA A 52 -9.19 -1.30 2.52
CA ALA A 52 -10.39 -1.00 3.29
C ALA A 52 -10.91 0.41 2.99
N GLU A 53 -10.01 1.39 2.80
CA GLU A 53 -10.34 2.77 2.42
C GLU A 53 -10.97 2.82 1.03
N VAL A 54 -10.41 2.13 0.02
CA VAL A 54 -11.04 1.97 -1.32
C VAL A 54 -12.46 1.42 -1.23
N ARG A 55 -12.72 0.48 -0.30
CA ARG A 55 -14.06 -0.10 -0.10
C ARG A 55 -15.03 0.83 0.61
N ALA A 56 -14.53 1.74 1.44
CA ALA A 56 -15.32 2.69 2.21
C ALA A 56 -15.54 4.02 1.48
N ALA A 57 -14.69 4.33 0.49
CA ALA A 57 -14.74 5.57 -0.27
C ALA A 57 -16.09 5.81 -0.96
N HIS A 58 -16.52 7.07 -0.96
CA HIS A 58 -17.79 7.52 -1.50
C HIS A 58 -17.61 8.58 -2.57
N GLY A 59 -17.87 8.19 -3.82
CA GLY A 59 -17.77 9.07 -4.97
C GLY A 59 -16.48 8.86 -5.75
N GLU A 60 -16.47 9.36 -6.98
CA GLU A 60 -15.42 9.04 -7.95
C GLU A 60 -14.04 9.53 -7.50
N GLN A 61 -13.94 10.76 -7.02
CA GLN A 61 -12.65 11.36 -6.65
C GLN A 61 -11.98 10.62 -5.48
N GLU A 62 -12.73 10.33 -4.41
CA GLU A 62 -12.21 9.63 -3.24
C GLU A 62 -11.74 8.22 -3.64
N VAL A 63 -12.53 7.48 -4.42
CA VAL A 63 -12.13 6.15 -4.91
C VAL A 63 -10.85 6.22 -5.73
N LEU A 64 -10.66 7.23 -6.58
CA LEU A 64 -9.43 7.38 -7.37
C LEU A 64 -8.20 7.73 -6.51
N GLU A 65 -8.38 8.51 -5.44
CA GLU A 65 -7.32 8.84 -4.48
C GLU A 65 -6.88 7.57 -3.72
N GLU A 66 -7.82 6.82 -3.14
CA GLU A 66 -7.50 5.59 -2.41
C GLU A 66 -6.91 4.50 -3.33
N LEU A 67 -7.33 4.44 -4.60
CA LEU A 67 -6.69 3.56 -5.58
C LEU A 67 -5.24 3.97 -5.89
N ALA A 68 -4.92 5.27 -5.86
CA ALA A 68 -3.56 5.76 -6.05
C ALA A 68 -2.68 5.44 -4.84
N ASP A 69 -3.21 5.54 -3.62
CA ASP A 69 -2.51 5.11 -2.41
C ASP A 69 -2.28 3.59 -2.40
N LEU A 70 -3.29 2.78 -2.76
CA LEU A 70 -3.13 1.34 -2.94
C LEU A 70 -2.07 0.99 -3.99
N LEU A 71 -1.99 1.75 -5.08
CA LEU A 71 -0.97 1.57 -6.11
C LEU A 71 0.44 1.88 -5.58
N GLU A 72 0.62 2.94 -4.78
CA GLU A 72 1.89 3.25 -4.12
C GLU A 72 2.35 2.09 -3.22
N VAL A 73 1.43 1.48 -2.47
CA VAL A 73 1.75 0.30 -1.63
C VAL A 73 2.19 -0.89 -2.49
N ILE A 74 1.55 -1.13 -3.63
CA ILE A 74 1.96 -2.20 -4.56
C ILE A 74 3.38 -1.95 -5.11
N HIS A 75 3.70 -0.71 -5.45
CA HIS A 75 5.05 -0.32 -5.87
C HIS A 75 6.09 -0.60 -4.77
N ALA A 76 5.79 -0.19 -3.53
CA ALA A 76 6.68 -0.39 -2.39
C ALA A 76 6.87 -1.88 -2.04
N LEU A 77 5.81 -2.68 -2.09
CA LEU A 77 5.87 -4.13 -1.90
C LEU A 77 6.71 -4.82 -2.98
N ALA A 78 6.53 -4.46 -4.25
CA ALA A 78 7.35 -5.01 -5.34
C ALA A 78 8.85 -4.78 -5.07
N ALA A 79 9.20 -3.53 -4.73
CA ALA A 79 10.58 -3.15 -4.42
C ALA A 79 11.12 -3.90 -3.20
N ALA A 80 10.33 -4.03 -2.14
CA ALA A 80 10.72 -4.76 -0.92
C ALA A 80 10.94 -6.26 -1.16
N HIS A 81 10.33 -6.83 -2.21
CA HIS A 81 10.56 -8.19 -2.68
C HIS A 81 11.66 -8.31 -3.76
N GLY A 82 12.40 -7.23 -4.03
CA GLY A 82 13.53 -7.24 -4.98
C GLY A 82 13.12 -7.20 -6.45
N ALA A 83 11.88 -6.78 -6.74
CA ALA A 83 11.39 -6.58 -8.10
C ALA A 83 10.99 -5.11 -8.33
N ASP A 84 10.96 -4.68 -9.59
CA ASP A 84 10.30 -3.42 -9.92
C ASP A 84 8.80 -3.65 -10.21
N PHE A 85 8.05 -2.54 -10.28
CA PHE A 85 6.64 -2.60 -10.65
C PHE A 85 6.43 -3.09 -12.09
N ALA A 86 7.40 -2.89 -13.00
CA ALA A 86 7.30 -3.33 -14.38
C ALA A 86 7.15 -4.86 -14.46
N ARG A 87 7.86 -5.61 -13.60
CA ARG A 87 7.69 -7.06 -13.50
C ARG A 87 6.29 -7.45 -13.01
N VAL A 88 5.73 -6.73 -12.05
CA VAL A 88 4.34 -6.98 -11.59
C VAL A 88 3.34 -6.74 -12.72
N GLU A 89 3.52 -5.66 -13.47
CA GLU A 89 2.66 -5.32 -14.61
C GLU A 89 2.76 -6.34 -15.76
N GLU A 90 3.96 -6.85 -16.06
CA GLU A 90 4.15 -7.94 -17.02
C GLU A 90 3.38 -9.21 -16.60
N LEU A 91 3.48 -9.60 -15.33
CA LEU A 91 2.74 -10.74 -14.78
C LEU A 91 1.23 -10.52 -14.85
N ARG A 92 0.74 -9.31 -14.56
CA ARG A 92 -0.68 -8.95 -14.69
C ARG A 92 -1.15 -9.08 -16.15
N ARG A 93 -0.39 -8.54 -17.11
CA ARG A 93 -0.70 -8.64 -18.55
C ARG A 93 -0.76 -10.08 -19.03
N ARG A 94 0.21 -10.91 -18.64
CA ARG A 94 0.22 -12.34 -18.99
C ARG A 94 -1.02 -13.06 -18.45
N LYS A 95 -1.36 -12.86 -17.16
CA LYS A 95 -2.58 -13.42 -16.57
C LYS A 95 -3.85 -12.95 -17.28
N ALA A 96 -3.92 -11.66 -17.66
CA ALA A 96 -5.05 -11.10 -18.38
C ALA A 96 -5.20 -11.71 -19.79
N ALA A 97 -4.09 -11.99 -20.48
CA ALA A 97 -4.11 -12.67 -21.78
C ALA A 97 -4.52 -14.15 -21.65
N GLU A 98 -4.03 -14.85 -20.63
CA GLU A 98 -4.33 -16.27 -20.40
C GLU A 98 -5.74 -16.52 -19.85
N ARG A 99 -6.26 -15.62 -19.00
CA ARG A 99 -7.45 -15.86 -18.17
C ARG A 99 -8.55 -14.80 -18.31
N GLY A 100 -8.30 -13.76 -19.11
CA GLY A 100 -9.16 -12.58 -19.17
C GLY A 100 -8.97 -11.64 -17.98
N GLY A 101 -9.73 -10.54 -18.01
CA GLY A 101 -9.83 -9.59 -16.90
C GLY A 101 -11.25 -9.51 -16.35
N PHE A 102 -11.51 -8.52 -15.48
CA PHE A 102 -12.80 -8.37 -14.82
C PHE A 102 -13.87 -7.64 -15.66
N ALA A 103 -13.57 -7.25 -16.90
CA ALA A 103 -14.49 -6.51 -17.77
C ALA A 103 -15.80 -7.28 -18.08
N GLY A 104 -15.76 -8.61 -18.06
CA GLY A 104 -16.92 -9.46 -18.28
C GLY A 104 -17.92 -9.53 -17.10
N ARG A 105 -17.58 -8.96 -15.93
CA ARG A 105 -18.44 -8.96 -14.72
C ARG A 105 -18.94 -10.35 -14.31
N VAL A 106 -18.13 -11.39 -14.55
CA VAL A 106 -18.49 -12.78 -14.27
C VAL A 106 -18.27 -13.09 -12.78
N VAL A 107 -19.28 -13.69 -12.13
CA VAL A 107 -19.22 -14.19 -10.75
C VAL A 107 -19.37 -15.72 -10.78
N TRP A 108 -18.41 -16.44 -10.23
CA TRP A 108 -18.45 -17.90 -10.14
C TRP A 108 -19.17 -18.35 -8.87
N THR A 109 -20.19 -19.21 -9.00
CA THR A 109 -21.01 -19.72 -7.89
C THR A 109 -20.79 -21.21 -7.59
N GLY A 110 -19.79 -21.85 -8.22
CA GLY A 110 -19.48 -23.27 -8.06
C GLY A 110 -19.87 -24.13 -9.25
N ASN A 111 -19.41 -25.39 -9.23
CA ASN A 111 -19.74 -26.42 -10.21
C ASN A 111 -20.48 -27.53 -9.45
N HIS A 112 -21.80 -27.57 -9.56
CA HIS A 112 -22.63 -28.63 -8.99
C HIS A 112 -22.82 -29.76 -9.99
#